data_AF-A0A5C9C7L8-F1
#
_entry.id   AF-A0A5C9C7L8-F1
#
_cell.length_a   1.000
_cell.length_b   1.000
_cell.length_c   1.000
_cell.angle_alpha   90.00
_cell.angle_beta   90.00
_cell.angle_gamma   90.00
#
_symmetry.space_group_name_H-M   'P 1'
#
loop_
_entity.id
_entity.type
_entity.pdbx_description
1 polymer ?
#
loop_
_entity_poly.entity_id
_entity_poly.type
_entity_poly.pdbx_seq_one_letter_code
_entity_poly.pdbx_strand_id
1 'polypeptide(L)'
;VRKSAKLAFLGCNEAAAGLFAKLAETAESELASLSGDDATKKRVAVASLWWNSGLCRAWDGDEKTSAEALHRSAKHSDDFEAAVEAETLAQTLGRRGDREHSHRVVQSTFKVKTVSKLLTVLDETPLFVRVPQPEGQAPDPRQPVATYRVLDKTPVVGNDTASYTLDSVPRVAAEIVVFASAAQGQQEAALAIIGIEGETFTDALAKLEAAGGEEIEKLTAPGSTESLTTNSVFEKEFLPLQFKRHFDAATPLGIIRRINRDNWSKFLTSDWPEMSLAALGDKTPKQASGDESVRVPLAAWLQQIDMYADRFGLPFDVSAERAKYQLPPPTPLEISEHINVGTLSVLQFARVPFDKLHDQQLVAAFKRAALIQHKGSLRPLLLTIVERTSCHAQLDMSRVYRFLSDLGSLLMETSEAVRWLDKERSRTVSVNEQFEHDLDCDMRELRYRLDDPHDPACGSLLRRMWEHYGAKVPELRNYVTGIVSHYKLSAPWMSEAGTLEGVGGAITSGGVWTPDAAADKPAGESKLWLPGQS
;
A
#
# COMPACT_ATOMS: atom_id res chain seq x y z
N VAL A 1 8.01 26.74 28.97
CA VAL A 1 8.65 26.20 27.75
C VAL A 1 9.91 25.37 28.04
N ARG A 2 11.02 25.93 28.55
CA ARG A 2 12.29 25.18 28.77
C ARG A 2 12.12 23.88 29.58
N LYS A 3 11.34 23.92 30.67
CA LYS A 3 11.05 22.72 31.49
C LYS A 3 10.30 21.65 30.68
N SER A 4 9.28 22.03 29.93
CA SER A 4 8.50 21.13 29.08
C SER A 4 9.36 20.50 27.98
N ALA A 5 10.19 21.29 27.31
CA ALA A 5 11.10 20.79 26.28
C ALA A 5 12.13 19.79 26.83
N LYS A 6 12.68 20.05 28.03
CA LYS A 6 13.57 19.10 28.70
C LYS A 6 12.87 17.78 29.03
N LEU A 7 11.61 17.83 29.47
CA LEU A 7 10.83 16.62 29.76
C LEU A 7 10.55 15.81 28.50
N ALA A 8 10.15 16.47 27.41
CA ALA A 8 9.94 15.80 26.12
C ALA A 8 11.23 15.13 25.61
N PHE A 9 12.37 15.82 25.72
CA PHE A 9 13.67 15.25 25.33
C PHE A 9 14.06 14.01 26.16
N LEU A 10 13.62 13.93 27.41
CA LEU A 10 13.86 12.78 28.29
C LEU A 10 12.82 11.65 28.10
N GLY A 11 11.87 11.80 27.18
CA GLY A 11 10.78 10.84 26.95
C GLY A 11 9.67 10.89 27.99
N CYS A 12 9.60 11.92 28.83
CA CYS A 12 8.51 12.11 29.79
C CYS A 12 7.34 12.85 29.12
N ASN A 13 6.73 12.25 28.09
CA ASN A 13 5.86 13.00 27.18
C ASN A 13 4.53 13.42 27.84
N GLU A 14 3.95 12.64 28.75
CA GLU A 14 2.70 12.97 29.43
C GLU A 14 2.84 14.26 30.24
N ALA A 15 3.92 14.32 31.03
CA ALA A 15 4.26 15.49 31.83
C ALA A 15 4.61 16.70 30.95
N ALA A 16 5.33 16.48 29.84
CA ALA A 16 5.65 17.53 28.89
C ALA A 16 4.38 18.09 28.22
N ALA A 17 3.50 17.21 27.73
CA ALA A 17 2.22 17.53 27.11
C ALA A 17 1.35 18.36 28.04
N GLY A 18 1.17 17.91 29.29
CA GLY A 18 0.38 18.66 30.29
C GLY A 18 0.92 20.07 30.55
N LEU A 19 2.25 20.25 30.55
CA LEU A 19 2.85 21.57 30.70
C LEU A 19 2.72 22.42 29.42
N PHE A 20 2.86 21.84 28.24
CA PHE A 20 2.65 22.55 26.98
C PHE A 20 1.19 23.02 26.84
N ALA A 21 0.22 22.14 27.13
CA ALA A 21 -1.21 22.47 27.11
C ALA A 21 -1.55 23.63 28.06
N LYS A 22 -1.09 23.57 29.33
CA LYS A 22 -1.32 24.67 30.30
C LYS A 22 -0.73 26.00 29.83
N LEU A 23 0.46 25.97 29.24
CA LEU A 23 1.07 27.17 28.66
C LEU A 23 0.28 27.68 27.46
N ALA A 24 -0.24 26.78 26.63
CA ALA A 24 -1.06 27.11 25.47
C ALA A 24 -2.37 27.79 25.90
N GLU A 25 -3.11 27.20 26.85
CA GLU A 25 -4.36 27.76 27.39
C GLU A 25 -4.16 29.15 28.01
N THR A 26 -3.07 29.33 28.76
CA THR A 26 -2.70 30.64 29.31
C THR A 26 -2.43 31.64 28.19
N ALA A 27 -1.66 31.23 27.17
CA ALA A 27 -1.32 32.08 26.04
C ALA A 27 -2.53 32.42 25.16
N GLU A 28 -3.49 31.50 25.01
CA GLU A 28 -4.78 31.71 24.33
C GLU A 28 -5.64 32.75 25.04
N SER A 29 -5.75 32.65 26.37
CA SER A 29 -6.50 33.62 27.18
C SER A 29 -5.93 35.03 27.01
N GLU A 30 -4.60 35.17 27.04
CA GLU A 30 -3.92 36.44 26.82
C GLU A 30 -4.11 36.97 25.38
N LEU A 31 -4.15 36.08 24.38
CA LEU A 31 -4.30 36.45 22.97
C LEU A 31 -5.58 37.26 22.71
N ALA A 32 -6.68 36.99 23.42
CA ALA A 32 -7.94 37.71 23.27
C ALA A 32 -7.84 39.22 23.60
N SER A 33 -6.81 39.62 24.35
CA SER A 33 -6.57 41.01 24.75
C SER A 33 -5.55 41.75 23.86
N LEU A 34 -4.93 41.06 22.89
CA LEU A 34 -3.89 41.62 22.03
C LEU A 34 -4.44 42.01 20.66
N SER A 35 -3.75 42.92 19.97
CA SER A 35 -4.02 43.29 18.58
C SER A 35 -2.72 43.52 17.81
N GLY A 36 -2.79 43.56 16.47
CA GLY A 36 -1.64 43.78 15.60
C GLY A 36 -0.53 42.72 15.75
N ASP A 37 0.72 43.14 15.62
CA ASP A 37 1.90 42.26 15.60
C ASP A 37 2.06 41.42 16.87
N ASP A 38 1.67 41.95 18.03
CA ASP A 38 1.75 41.23 19.30
C ASP A 38 0.76 40.07 19.33
N ALA A 39 -0.44 40.25 18.77
CA ALA A 39 -1.40 39.16 18.60
C ALA A 39 -0.88 38.10 17.63
N THR A 40 -0.27 38.48 16.50
CA THR A 40 0.32 37.55 15.54
C THR A 40 1.44 36.71 16.17
N LYS A 41 2.40 37.34 16.85
CA LYS A 41 3.48 36.62 17.54
C LYS A 41 2.93 35.67 18.61
N LYS A 42 1.93 36.12 19.37
CA LYS A 42 1.31 35.31 20.42
C LYS A 42 0.57 34.11 19.83
N ARG A 43 -0.13 34.30 18.71
CA ARG A 43 -0.84 33.24 17.99
C ARG A 43 0.12 32.16 17.47
N VAL A 44 1.26 32.55 16.88
CA VAL A 44 2.33 31.60 16.50
C VAL A 44 2.84 30.79 17.69
N ALA A 45 3.01 31.44 18.85
CA ALA A 45 3.42 30.76 20.07
C ALA A 45 2.34 29.78 20.58
N VAL A 46 1.06 30.16 20.54
CA VAL A 46 -0.07 29.29 20.90
C VAL A 46 -0.09 28.05 20.00
N ALA A 47 -0.03 28.22 18.68
CA ALA A 47 0.00 27.10 17.72
C ALA A 47 1.15 26.15 18.04
N SER A 48 2.36 26.68 18.23
CA SER A 48 3.55 25.89 18.56
C SER A 48 3.43 25.11 19.88
N LEU A 49 2.77 25.68 20.89
CA LEU A 49 2.55 25.00 22.18
C LEU A 49 1.55 23.84 22.02
N TRP A 50 0.46 24.04 21.28
CA TRP A 50 -0.48 22.98 20.98
C TRP A 50 0.11 21.87 20.11
N TRP A 51 0.89 22.23 19.09
CA TRP A 51 1.65 21.28 18.28
C TRP A 51 2.52 20.36 19.15
N ASN A 52 3.34 20.95 20.02
CA ASN A 52 4.21 20.17 20.91
C ASN A 52 3.43 19.33 21.92
N SER A 53 2.32 19.84 22.45
CA SER A 53 1.41 19.05 23.29
C SER A 53 0.85 17.85 22.53
N GLY A 54 0.34 18.08 21.32
CA GLY A 54 -0.21 17.05 20.45
C GLY A 54 0.81 15.95 20.15
N LEU A 55 2.01 16.31 19.70
CA LEU A 55 3.06 15.33 19.44
C LEU A 55 3.44 14.53 20.69
N CYS A 56 3.63 15.18 21.84
CA CYS A 56 3.96 14.48 23.09
C CYS A 56 2.87 13.44 23.45
N ARG A 57 1.59 13.78 23.29
CA ARG A 57 0.48 12.84 23.53
C ARG A 57 0.44 11.69 22.54
N ALA A 58 0.75 11.95 21.27
CA ALA A 58 0.84 10.90 20.26
C ALA A 58 1.95 9.89 20.61
N TRP A 59 3.11 10.37 21.09
CA TRP A 59 4.20 9.48 21.53
C TRP A 59 3.85 8.60 22.73
N ASP A 60 2.90 9.03 23.57
CA ASP A 60 2.38 8.24 24.70
C ASP A 60 1.14 7.40 24.37
N GLY A 61 0.68 7.42 23.12
CA GLY A 61 -0.49 6.66 22.67
C GLY A 61 -1.86 7.26 23.03
N ASP A 62 -1.91 8.48 23.55
CA ASP A 62 -3.15 9.22 23.80
C ASP A 62 -3.63 9.92 22.52
N GLU A 63 -4.08 9.10 21.54
CA GLU A 63 -4.43 9.54 20.18
C GLU A 63 -5.56 10.58 20.17
N LYS A 64 -6.60 10.37 20.99
CA LYS A 64 -7.76 11.27 21.07
C LYS A 64 -7.36 12.68 21.52
N THR A 65 -6.68 12.78 22.65
CA THR A 65 -6.30 14.10 23.19
C THR A 65 -5.17 14.73 22.37
N SER A 66 -4.36 13.91 21.71
CA SER A 66 -3.41 14.39 20.68
C SER A 66 -4.14 15.07 19.52
N ALA A 67 -5.16 14.42 18.96
CA ALA A 67 -5.97 14.96 17.87
C ALA A 67 -6.62 16.30 18.26
N GLU A 68 -7.22 16.39 19.45
CA GLU A 68 -7.79 17.62 19.98
C GLU A 68 -6.76 18.77 20.06
N ALA A 69 -5.55 18.48 20.56
CA ALA A 69 -4.47 19.46 20.63
C ALA A 69 -4.00 19.90 19.23
N LEU A 70 -3.91 18.99 18.27
CA LEU A 70 -3.46 19.29 16.91
C LEU A 70 -4.51 20.09 16.12
N HIS A 71 -5.81 19.83 16.30
CA HIS A 71 -6.87 20.70 15.77
C HIS A 71 -6.75 22.13 16.29
N ARG A 72 -6.45 22.31 17.59
CA ARG A 72 -6.20 23.65 18.16
C ARG A 72 -4.94 24.30 17.57
N SER A 73 -3.88 23.52 17.37
CA SER A 73 -2.68 24.00 16.68
C SER A 73 -3.02 24.52 15.29
N ALA A 74 -3.77 23.75 14.49
CA ALA A 74 -4.18 24.13 13.14
C ALA A 74 -5.00 25.42 13.13
N LYS A 75 -5.97 25.55 14.04
CA LYS A 75 -6.82 26.74 14.19
C LYS A 75 -6.03 28.02 14.49
N HIS A 76 -4.93 27.90 15.23
CA HIS A 76 -4.08 29.02 15.60
C HIS A 76 -2.90 29.24 14.64
N SER A 77 -2.72 28.45 13.60
CA SER A 77 -1.66 28.66 12.62
C SER A 77 -2.05 29.71 11.59
N ASP A 78 -1.23 30.75 11.45
CA ASP A 78 -1.38 31.74 10.36
C ASP A 78 -0.76 31.24 9.04
N ASP A 79 0.24 30.35 9.12
CA ASP A 79 0.79 29.66 7.95
C ASP A 79 -0.14 28.52 7.52
N PHE A 80 -0.64 28.61 6.29
CA PHE A 80 -1.61 27.65 5.76
C PHE A 80 -1.08 26.22 5.74
N GLU A 81 0.18 26.01 5.35
CA GLU A 81 0.75 24.67 5.22
C GLU A 81 1.05 24.04 6.57
N ALA A 82 1.46 24.83 7.56
CA ALA A 82 1.60 24.39 8.96
C ALA A 82 0.23 24.06 9.58
N ALA A 83 -0.81 24.83 9.25
CA ALA A 83 -2.18 24.51 9.65
C ALA A 83 -2.64 23.17 9.07
N VAL A 84 -2.42 22.96 7.76
CA VAL A 84 -2.73 21.71 7.06
C VAL A 84 -1.96 20.54 7.62
N GLU A 85 -0.68 20.71 7.96
CA GLU A 85 0.15 19.65 8.56
C GLU A 85 -0.39 19.23 9.94
N ALA A 86 -0.71 20.20 10.81
CA ALA A 86 -1.32 19.94 12.11
C ALA A 86 -2.68 19.24 11.98
N GLU A 87 -3.53 19.73 11.08
CA GLU A 87 -4.84 19.16 10.82
C GLU A 87 -4.76 17.75 10.22
N THR A 88 -3.78 17.48 9.35
CA THR A 88 -3.53 16.14 8.79
C THR A 88 -3.24 15.14 9.91
N LEU A 89 -2.35 15.48 10.83
CA LEU A 89 -2.06 14.63 11.99
C LEU A 89 -3.27 14.49 12.91
N ALA A 90 -4.01 15.58 13.16
CA ALA A 90 -5.19 15.56 14.00
C ALA A 90 -6.24 14.57 13.47
N GLN A 91 -6.54 14.66 12.17
CA GLN A 91 -7.48 13.76 11.51
C GLN A 91 -6.99 12.31 11.48
N THR A 92 -5.69 12.06 11.27
CA THR A 92 -5.13 10.70 11.32
C THR A 92 -5.34 10.06 12.69
N LEU A 93 -5.03 10.80 13.74
CA LEU A 93 -5.10 10.30 15.12
C LEU A 93 -6.54 10.23 15.62
N GLY A 94 -7.41 11.16 15.20
CA GLY A 94 -8.82 11.17 15.59
C GLY A 94 -9.62 10.01 14.97
N ARG A 95 -9.29 9.57 13.76
CA ARG A 95 -9.92 8.40 13.13
C ARG A 95 -9.43 7.08 13.72
N ARG A 96 -8.19 7.02 14.19
CA ARG A 96 -7.65 5.84 14.87
C ARG A 96 -8.31 5.70 16.24
N GLY A 97 -8.99 4.57 16.44
CA GLY A 97 -9.67 4.26 17.70
C GLY A 97 -11.15 4.61 17.76
N ASP A 98 -11.71 5.31 16.75
CA ASP A 98 -13.15 5.59 16.70
C ASP A 98 -13.93 4.47 16.01
N ARG A 99 -14.86 3.86 16.76
CA ARG A 99 -15.75 2.81 16.25
C ARG A 99 -16.78 3.35 15.26
N GLU A 100 -17.16 4.61 15.39
CA GLU A 100 -18.13 5.22 14.50
C GLU A 100 -17.53 5.53 13.13
N HIS A 101 -16.20 5.52 13.00
CA HIS A 101 -15.49 5.85 11.75
C HIS A 101 -14.72 4.66 11.15
N SER A 102 -14.93 3.44 11.65
CA SER A 102 -14.25 2.24 11.15
C SER A 102 -15.18 1.06 10.93
N HIS A 103 -14.78 0.18 10.01
CA HIS A 103 -15.35 -1.15 9.80
C HIS A 103 -14.38 -2.21 10.28
N ARG A 104 -14.90 -3.24 10.96
CA ARG A 104 -14.12 -4.38 11.45
C ARG A 104 -14.15 -5.55 10.49
N VAL A 105 -13.12 -6.38 10.56
CA VAL A 105 -13.24 -7.75 10.05
C VAL A 105 -13.99 -8.59 11.08
N VAL A 106 -15.06 -9.22 10.62
CA VAL A 106 -15.94 -10.11 11.38
C VAL A 106 -15.82 -11.54 10.87
N GLN A 107 -16.08 -12.50 11.75
CA GLN A 107 -16.08 -13.92 11.44
C GLN A 107 -17.34 -14.61 11.98
N SER A 108 -17.99 -15.38 11.12
CA SER A 108 -19.05 -16.33 11.50
C SER A 108 -18.56 -17.77 11.35
N THR A 109 -18.86 -18.62 12.32
CA THR A 109 -18.40 -20.01 12.35
C THR A 109 -19.58 -20.97 12.27
N PHE A 110 -19.38 -22.08 11.58
CA PHE A 110 -20.37 -23.13 11.34
C PHE A 110 -19.75 -24.50 11.62
N LYS A 111 -20.56 -25.41 12.15
CA LYS A 111 -20.28 -26.84 12.19
C LYS A 111 -20.55 -27.42 10.81
N VAL A 112 -19.70 -28.35 10.37
CA VAL A 112 -19.83 -29.01 9.07
C VAL A 112 -20.22 -30.48 9.28
N LYS A 113 -21.29 -30.93 8.64
CA LYS A 113 -21.74 -32.33 8.71
C LYS A 113 -20.81 -33.24 7.90
N THR A 114 -20.63 -32.94 6.61
CA THR A 114 -19.76 -33.71 5.73
C THR A 114 -18.83 -32.79 4.94
N VAL A 115 -17.54 -32.78 5.28
CA VAL A 115 -16.55 -31.91 4.62
C VAL A 115 -16.50 -32.15 3.11
N SER A 116 -16.45 -33.40 2.66
CA SER A 116 -16.36 -33.70 1.22
C SER A 116 -17.57 -33.19 0.43
N LYS A 117 -18.80 -33.38 0.95
CA LYS A 117 -20.01 -32.86 0.30
C LYS A 117 -20.03 -31.33 0.27
N LEU A 118 -19.67 -30.69 1.39
CA LEU A 118 -19.57 -29.23 1.44
C LEU A 118 -18.58 -28.73 0.37
N LEU A 119 -17.39 -29.33 0.28
CA LEU A 119 -16.40 -28.95 -0.72
C LEU A 119 -16.93 -29.13 -2.14
N THR A 120 -17.61 -30.24 -2.45
CA THR A 120 -18.25 -30.44 -3.76
C THR A 120 -19.27 -29.34 -4.08
N VAL A 121 -20.14 -29.00 -3.13
CA VAL A 121 -21.15 -27.94 -3.32
C VAL A 121 -20.49 -26.58 -3.53
N LEU A 122 -19.42 -26.28 -2.79
CA LEU A 122 -18.67 -25.04 -2.96
C LEU A 122 -17.96 -24.99 -4.33
N ASP A 123 -17.31 -26.08 -4.75
CA ASP A 123 -16.63 -26.20 -6.04
C ASP A 123 -17.60 -26.10 -7.24
N GLU A 124 -18.85 -26.56 -7.08
CA GLU A 124 -19.90 -26.48 -8.12
C GLU A 124 -20.61 -25.12 -8.19
N THR A 125 -20.43 -24.26 -7.19
CA THR A 125 -21.08 -22.95 -7.11
C THR A 125 -20.18 -21.86 -7.70
N PRO A 126 -20.55 -21.20 -8.82
CA PRO A 126 -19.66 -20.26 -9.53
C PRO A 126 -19.18 -19.04 -8.73
N LEU A 127 -19.88 -18.68 -7.65
CA LEU A 127 -19.53 -17.56 -6.78
C LEU A 127 -18.49 -17.91 -5.71
N PHE A 128 -18.14 -19.19 -5.56
CA PHE A 128 -17.09 -19.63 -4.65
C PHE A 128 -15.91 -20.12 -5.46
N VAL A 129 -14.80 -19.38 -5.36
CA VAL A 129 -13.58 -19.75 -6.08
C VAL A 129 -12.55 -20.27 -5.09
N ARG A 130 -12.15 -21.53 -5.29
CA ARG A 130 -11.13 -22.17 -4.46
C ARG A 130 -9.79 -21.47 -4.62
N VAL A 131 -9.14 -21.15 -3.50
CA VAL A 131 -7.79 -20.61 -3.47
C VAL A 131 -6.82 -21.79 -3.56
N PRO A 132 -5.88 -21.81 -4.53
CA PRO A 132 -4.89 -22.87 -4.62
C PRO A 132 -4.03 -22.92 -3.35
N GLN A 133 -3.87 -24.11 -2.78
CA GLN A 133 -2.96 -24.33 -1.65
C GLN A 133 -1.57 -24.72 -2.18
N PRO A 134 -0.47 -24.28 -1.54
CA PRO A 134 0.87 -24.73 -1.88
C PRO A 134 0.97 -26.26 -1.71
N GLU A 135 1.34 -26.97 -2.77
CA GLU A 135 1.59 -28.41 -2.72
C GLU A 135 2.82 -28.73 -1.85
N GLY A 136 2.79 -29.83 -1.10
CA GLY A 136 3.98 -30.37 -0.41
C GLY A 136 4.16 -29.98 1.06
N GLN A 137 3.21 -29.29 1.70
CA GLN A 137 3.25 -29.11 3.15
C GLN A 137 2.84 -30.40 3.87
N ALA A 138 3.56 -30.75 4.94
CA ALA A 138 3.19 -31.86 5.80
C ALA A 138 1.78 -31.62 6.37
N PRO A 139 0.93 -32.66 6.50
CA PRO A 139 -0.41 -32.49 7.02
C PRO A 139 -0.39 -31.93 8.46
N ASP A 140 -0.68 -30.64 8.63
CA ASP A 140 -0.97 -30.06 9.95
C ASP A 140 -2.49 -30.05 10.14
N PRO A 141 -3.05 -30.73 11.15
CA PRO A 141 -4.48 -30.74 11.42
C PRO A 141 -5.05 -29.35 11.75
N ARG A 142 -4.21 -28.35 12.03
CA ARG A 142 -4.61 -26.94 12.20
C ARG A 142 -4.69 -26.18 10.88
N GLN A 143 -4.21 -26.75 9.78
CA GLN A 143 -4.35 -26.13 8.47
C GLN A 143 -5.74 -26.38 7.89
N PRO A 144 -6.29 -25.40 7.16
CA PRO A 144 -7.54 -25.60 6.47
C PRO A 144 -7.36 -26.60 5.33
N VAL A 145 -8.35 -27.48 5.16
CA VAL A 145 -8.39 -28.41 4.02
C VAL A 145 -8.81 -27.73 2.72
N ALA A 146 -9.43 -26.55 2.82
CA ALA A 146 -9.72 -25.70 1.68
C ALA A 146 -9.95 -24.25 2.12
N THR A 147 -9.69 -23.34 1.19
CA THR A 147 -10.04 -21.93 1.31
C THR A 147 -10.76 -21.50 0.04
N TYR A 148 -11.85 -20.74 0.18
CA TYR A 148 -12.61 -20.20 -0.95
C TYR A 148 -12.75 -18.69 -0.81
N ARG A 149 -12.82 -17.99 -1.95
CA ARG A 149 -13.26 -16.61 -2.03
C ARG A 149 -14.73 -16.57 -2.37
N VAL A 150 -15.50 -15.75 -1.65
CA VAL A 150 -16.90 -15.46 -1.97
C VAL A 150 -16.94 -14.23 -2.86
N LEU A 151 -17.52 -14.36 -4.04
CA LEU A 151 -17.58 -13.30 -5.04
C LEU A 151 -18.94 -12.59 -5.05
N ASP A 152 -18.90 -11.30 -5.37
CA ASP A 152 -20.12 -10.51 -5.58
C ASP A 152 -20.87 -10.93 -6.86
N LYS A 153 -20.12 -11.31 -7.90
CA LYS A 153 -20.61 -11.79 -9.21
C LYS A 153 -19.71 -12.90 -9.79
N THR A 154 -20.15 -13.49 -10.90
CA THR A 154 -19.42 -14.56 -11.59
C THR A 154 -18.04 -14.08 -12.10
N PRO A 155 -16.98 -14.91 -12.00
CA PRO A 155 -15.67 -14.62 -12.58
C PRO A 155 -15.72 -14.33 -14.08
N VAL A 156 -14.88 -13.39 -14.51
CA VAL A 156 -14.51 -13.25 -15.93
C VAL A 156 -13.54 -14.38 -16.26
N VAL A 157 -13.80 -15.12 -17.35
CA VAL A 157 -12.99 -16.27 -17.76
C VAL A 157 -12.50 -16.06 -19.19
N GLY A 158 -11.25 -16.46 -19.45
CA GLY A 158 -10.65 -16.48 -20.77
C GLY A 158 -9.63 -15.37 -21.01
N ASN A 159 -9.11 -15.34 -22.24
CA ASN A 159 -7.97 -14.51 -22.63
C ASN A 159 -8.37 -13.18 -23.30
N ASP A 160 -9.67 -12.90 -23.43
CA ASP A 160 -10.13 -11.64 -24.01
C ASP A 160 -9.91 -10.49 -23.03
N THR A 161 -8.82 -9.76 -23.22
CA THR A 161 -8.41 -8.66 -22.35
C THR A 161 -9.43 -7.51 -22.29
N ALA A 162 -10.30 -7.38 -23.31
CA ALA A 162 -11.36 -6.37 -23.37
C ALA A 162 -12.54 -6.70 -22.44
N SER A 163 -12.72 -7.97 -22.09
CA SER A 163 -13.76 -8.40 -21.15
C SER A 163 -13.49 -7.98 -19.69
N TYR A 164 -12.24 -7.62 -19.37
CA TYR A 164 -11.83 -7.17 -18.04
C TYR A 164 -12.03 -5.64 -17.92
N THR A 165 -13.11 -5.25 -17.25
CA THR A 165 -13.44 -3.86 -16.89
C THR A 165 -13.69 -3.78 -15.38
N LEU A 166 -13.71 -2.56 -14.83
CA LEU A 166 -13.95 -2.34 -13.40
C LEU A 166 -15.29 -2.93 -12.93
N ASP A 167 -16.29 -2.91 -13.81
CA ASP A 167 -17.63 -3.41 -13.52
C ASP A 167 -17.77 -4.92 -13.76
N SER A 168 -17.06 -5.49 -14.75
CA SER A 168 -17.15 -6.92 -15.05
C SER A 168 -16.35 -7.78 -14.06
N VAL A 169 -15.20 -7.29 -13.60
CA VAL A 169 -14.36 -8.04 -12.66
C VAL A 169 -15.07 -8.16 -11.31
N PRO A 170 -15.18 -9.35 -10.71
CA PRO A 170 -15.80 -9.53 -9.40
C PRO A 170 -14.94 -8.99 -8.26
N ARG A 171 -15.63 -8.55 -7.21
CA ARG A 171 -15.05 -8.23 -5.90
C ARG A 171 -15.12 -9.46 -4.99
N VAL A 172 -14.12 -9.61 -4.14
CA VAL A 172 -14.11 -10.60 -3.06
C VAL A 172 -14.84 -10.00 -1.87
N ALA A 173 -16.02 -10.55 -1.57
CA ALA A 173 -16.88 -10.11 -0.48
C ALA A 173 -16.47 -10.70 0.88
N ALA A 174 -15.98 -11.94 0.87
CA ALA A 174 -15.51 -12.67 2.06
C ALA A 174 -14.56 -13.81 1.66
N GLU A 175 -13.89 -14.38 2.65
CA GLU A 175 -13.11 -15.60 2.53
C GLU A 175 -13.72 -16.70 3.41
N ILE A 176 -13.84 -17.91 2.88
CA ILE A 176 -14.30 -19.11 3.56
C ILE A 176 -13.09 -19.99 3.84
N VAL A 177 -12.97 -20.47 5.07
CA VAL A 177 -11.92 -21.37 5.51
C VAL A 177 -12.56 -22.63 6.08
N VAL A 178 -12.21 -23.79 5.53
CA VAL A 178 -12.79 -25.09 5.91
C VAL A 178 -11.75 -25.94 6.62
N PHE A 179 -12.11 -26.48 7.79
CA PHE A 179 -11.29 -27.36 8.61
C PHE A 179 -11.90 -28.76 8.66
N ALA A 180 -11.07 -29.77 8.47
CA ALA A 180 -11.49 -31.16 8.72
C ALA A 180 -11.46 -31.48 10.22
N SER A 181 -12.17 -32.54 10.59
CA SER A 181 -12.06 -33.10 11.94
C SER A 181 -10.62 -33.59 12.18
N ALA A 182 -10.06 -33.26 13.33
CA ALA A 182 -8.80 -33.86 13.76
C ALA A 182 -9.03 -35.31 14.23
N ALA A 183 -8.06 -36.19 14.02
CA ALA A 183 -8.06 -37.51 14.64
C ALA A 183 -7.97 -37.36 16.17
N GLN A 184 -8.68 -38.20 16.93
CA GLN A 184 -8.82 -38.16 18.41
C GLN A 184 -9.79 -37.11 18.99
N GLY A 185 -10.89 -36.76 18.31
CA GLY A 185 -12.09 -36.22 18.97
C GLY A 185 -11.93 -34.85 19.68
N GLN A 186 -10.85 -34.12 19.43
CA GLN A 186 -10.59 -32.82 20.06
C GLN A 186 -11.17 -31.63 19.26
N GLN A 187 -11.49 -31.80 17.97
CA GLN A 187 -12.04 -30.72 17.15
C GLN A 187 -12.95 -31.28 16.04
N GLU A 188 -14.23 -30.88 16.07
CA GLU A 188 -15.20 -31.21 15.02
C GLU A 188 -14.87 -30.46 13.72
N ALA A 189 -15.34 -30.99 12.58
CA ALA A 189 -15.23 -30.29 11.31
C ALA A 189 -15.99 -28.95 11.36
N ALA A 190 -15.33 -27.89 10.92
CA ALA A 190 -15.84 -26.54 11.04
C ALA A 190 -15.50 -25.71 9.81
N LEU A 191 -16.27 -24.65 9.63
CA LEU A 191 -16.18 -23.68 8.55
C LEU A 191 -16.22 -22.29 9.20
N ALA A 192 -15.35 -21.39 8.76
CA ALA A 192 -15.40 -19.98 9.11
C ALA A 192 -15.54 -19.13 7.84
N ILE A 193 -16.42 -18.14 7.88
CA ILE A 193 -16.49 -17.08 6.87
C ILE A 193 -16.04 -15.77 7.48
N ILE A 194 -15.09 -15.10 6.83
CA ILE A 194 -14.38 -13.92 7.31
C ILE A 194 -14.55 -12.80 6.28
N GLY A 195 -14.95 -11.61 6.70
CA GLY A 195 -15.09 -10.46 5.80
C GLY A 195 -15.24 -9.15 6.56
N ILE A 196 -15.34 -8.04 5.82
CA ILE A 196 -15.52 -6.70 6.40
C ILE A 196 -17.00 -6.51 6.73
N GLU A 197 -17.30 -6.11 7.96
CA GLU A 197 -18.68 -5.91 8.42
C GLU A 197 -19.45 -4.90 7.54
N GLY A 198 -20.73 -5.17 7.33
CA GLY A 198 -21.62 -4.38 6.48
C GLY A 198 -22.41 -5.28 5.52
N GLU A 199 -23.15 -4.64 4.61
CA GLU A 199 -24.05 -5.32 3.65
C GLU A 199 -23.32 -6.38 2.81
N THR A 200 -22.10 -6.07 2.34
CA THR A 200 -21.29 -7.00 1.55
C THR A 200 -21.01 -8.33 2.28
N PHE A 201 -20.74 -8.30 3.59
CA PHE A 201 -20.53 -9.53 4.36
C PHE A 201 -21.84 -10.25 4.67
N THR A 202 -22.91 -9.52 4.94
CA THR A 202 -24.25 -10.09 5.11
C THR A 202 -24.69 -10.84 3.85
N ASP A 203 -24.46 -10.27 2.67
CA ASP A 203 -24.76 -10.92 1.39
C ASP A 203 -23.88 -12.15 1.15
N ALA A 204 -22.58 -12.09 1.50
CA ALA A 204 -21.68 -13.23 1.41
C ALA A 204 -22.10 -14.38 2.34
N LEU A 205 -22.55 -14.05 3.54
CA LEU A 205 -23.07 -14.99 4.52
C LEU A 205 -24.34 -15.67 4.00
N ALA A 206 -25.28 -14.89 3.45
CA ALA A 206 -26.52 -15.42 2.87
C ALA A 206 -26.24 -16.36 1.68
N LYS A 207 -25.26 -16.02 0.81
CA LYS A 207 -24.80 -16.91 -0.27
C LYS A 207 -24.26 -18.24 0.26
N LEU A 208 -23.44 -18.19 1.31
CA LEU A 208 -22.90 -19.39 1.96
C LEU A 208 -24.01 -20.25 2.58
N GLU A 209 -24.95 -19.63 3.31
CA GLU A 209 -26.06 -20.35 3.94
C GLU A 209 -26.98 -21.01 2.90
N ALA A 210 -27.26 -20.32 1.79
CA ALA A 210 -28.07 -20.85 0.70
C ALA A 210 -27.40 -22.04 -0.01
N ALA A 211 -26.08 -21.99 -0.22
CA ALA A 211 -25.35 -23.08 -0.87
C ALA A 211 -25.07 -24.23 0.09
N GLY A 212 -24.59 -23.94 1.30
CA GLY A 212 -24.24 -24.95 2.31
C GLY A 212 -25.47 -25.73 2.81
N GLY A 213 -26.64 -25.10 2.86
CA GLY A 213 -27.91 -25.74 3.18
C GLY A 213 -27.83 -26.58 4.44
N GLU A 214 -28.19 -27.86 4.34
CA GLU A 214 -28.16 -28.77 5.48
C GLU A 214 -26.74 -29.22 5.88
N GLU A 215 -25.71 -29.02 5.08
CA GLU A 215 -24.34 -29.46 5.40
C GLU A 215 -23.64 -28.56 6.43
N ILE A 216 -24.21 -27.39 6.72
CA ILE A 216 -23.67 -26.44 7.70
C ILE A 216 -24.68 -26.11 8.79
N GLU A 217 -24.21 -25.91 10.01
CA GLU A 217 -25.03 -25.48 11.15
C GLU A 217 -24.32 -24.34 11.87
N LYS A 218 -24.97 -23.19 12.00
CA LYS A 218 -24.36 -21.99 12.58
C LYS A 218 -23.99 -22.23 14.04
N LEU A 219 -22.71 -22.07 14.36
CA LEU A 219 -22.23 -22.14 15.74
C LEU A 219 -22.39 -20.76 16.39
N THR A 220 -23.24 -20.67 17.40
CA THR A 220 -23.39 -19.47 18.22
C THR A 220 -22.68 -19.74 19.55
N ALA A 221 -21.67 -18.96 19.92
CA ALA A 221 -21.00 -19.18 21.20
C ALA A 221 -21.94 -18.84 22.37
N PRO A 222 -21.88 -19.57 23.50
CA PRO A 222 -22.75 -19.29 24.64
C PRO A 222 -22.53 -17.87 25.17
N GLY A 223 -23.58 -17.04 25.16
CA GLY A 223 -23.55 -15.67 25.67
C GLY A 223 -23.11 -14.59 24.68
N SER A 224 -22.82 -14.94 23.42
CA SER A 224 -22.57 -13.96 22.35
C SER A 224 -23.66 -14.03 21.29
N THR A 225 -24.27 -12.89 20.96
CA THR A 225 -25.22 -12.77 19.85
C THR A 225 -24.56 -12.56 18.49
N GLU A 226 -23.22 -12.38 18.42
CA GLU A 226 -22.55 -11.86 17.23
C GLU A 226 -21.24 -12.58 16.86
N SER A 227 -20.87 -12.43 15.59
CA SER A 227 -19.61 -12.81 14.94
C SER A 227 -18.37 -12.39 15.75
N LEU A 228 -17.30 -13.20 15.69
CA LEU A 228 -16.01 -12.83 16.29
C LEU A 228 -15.43 -11.62 15.55
N THR A 229 -15.13 -10.54 16.27
CA THR A 229 -14.46 -9.37 15.71
C THR A 229 -12.94 -9.52 15.84
N THR A 230 -12.21 -9.26 14.76
CA THR A 230 -10.74 -9.18 14.82
C THR A 230 -10.27 -7.79 15.24
N ASN A 231 -8.96 -7.63 15.48
CA ASN A 231 -8.34 -6.32 15.72
C ASN A 231 -8.12 -5.49 14.44
N SER A 232 -8.44 -6.03 13.27
CA SER A 232 -8.29 -5.33 11.99
C SER A 232 -9.47 -4.38 11.76
N VAL A 233 -9.14 -3.10 11.54
CA VAL A 233 -10.09 -2.02 11.27
C VAL A 233 -9.77 -1.33 9.95
N PHE A 234 -10.81 -0.93 9.23
CA PHE A 234 -10.75 -0.18 7.98
C PHE A 234 -11.47 1.14 8.14
N GLU A 235 -10.84 2.24 7.72
CA GLU A 235 -11.46 3.57 7.71
C GLU A 235 -12.61 3.60 6.69
N LYS A 236 -13.75 4.17 7.10
CA LYS A 236 -14.97 4.24 6.27
C LYS A 236 -14.71 4.89 4.92
N GLU A 237 -13.95 5.98 4.90
CA GLU A 237 -13.68 6.78 3.72
C GLU A 237 -12.84 6.02 2.67
N PHE A 238 -12.04 5.05 3.10
CA PHE A 238 -11.23 4.22 2.21
C PHE A 238 -11.84 2.85 1.92
N LEU A 239 -13.01 2.53 2.49
CA LEU A 239 -13.67 1.23 2.33
C LEU A 239 -13.85 0.80 0.86
N PRO A 240 -14.25 1.69 -0.09
CA PRO A 240 -14.37 1.31 -1.51
C PRO A 240 -13.09 0.79 -2.15
N LEU A 241 -11.92 1.11 -1.57
CA LEU A 241 -10.61 0.68 -2.03
C LEU A 241 -10.12 -0.61 -1.34
N GLN A 242 -10.77 -1.06 -0.26
CA GLN A 242 -10.34 -2.24 0.51
C GLN A 242 -10.77 -3.56 -0.13
N PHE A 243 -11.80 -3.54 -0.98
CA PHE A 243 -12.30 -4.74 -1.62
C PHE A 243 -11.29 -5.27 -2.65
N LYS A 244 -10.73 -6.44 -2.34
CA LYS A 244 -9.92 -7.19 -3.30
C LYS A 244 -10.77 -7.58 -4.50
N ARG A 245 -10.14 -7.70 -5.65
CA ARG A 245 -10.77 -8.22 -6.87
C ARG A 245 -10.24 -9.60 -7.19
N HIS A 246 -11.11 -10.43 -7.75
CA HIS A 246 -10.72 -11.75 -8.20
C HIS A 246 -10.37 -11.72 -9.69
N PHE A 247 -9.21 -12.28 -10.00
CA PHE A 247 -8.69 -12.48 -11.34
C PHE A 247 -8.34 -13.96 -11.48
N ASP A 248 -8.50 -14.51 -12.68
CA ASP A 248 -7.97 -15.83 -13.00
C ASP A 248 -6.44 -15.82 -12.90
N ALA A 249 -5.84 -16.97 -12.55
CA ALA A 249 -4.41 -17.10 -12.30
C ALA A 249 -3.57 -16.62 -13.49
N ALA A 250 -4.00 -16.92 -14.73
CA ALA A 250 -3.28 -16.55 -15.94
C ALA A 250 -3.50 -15.10 -16.40
N THR A 251 -4.26 -14.29 -15.64
CA THR A 251 -4.53 -12.89 -16.01
C THR A 251 -3.23 -12.08 -16.02
N PRO A 252 -2.85 -11.43 -17.15
CA PRO A 252 -1.67 -10.58 -17.20
C PRO A 252 -1.68 -9.47 -16.14
N LEU A 253 -0.49 -9.17 -15.58
CA LEU A 253 -0.33 -8.15 -14.55
C LEU A 253 -0.78 -6.76 -15.00
N GLY A 254 -0.63 -6.45 -16.30
CA GLY A 254 -1.02 -5.16 -16.85
C GLY A 254 -2.54 -4.93 -16.78
N ILE A 255 -3.35 -6.00 -16.94
CA ILE A 255 -4.80 -5.93 -16.77
C ILE A 255 -5.14 -5.66 -15.30
N ILE A 256 -4.53 -6.40 -14.37
CA ILE A 256 -4.76 -6.25 -12.93
C ILE A 256 -4.45 -4.82 -12.49
N ARG A 257 -3.28 -4.29 -12.89
CA ARG A 257 -2.86 -2.92 -12.57
C ARG A 257 -3.77 -1.87 -13.21
N ARG A 258 -4.22 -2.07 -14.46
CA ARG A 258 -5.20 -1.18 -15.13
C ARG A 258 -6.51 -1.13 -14.34
N ILE A 259 -7.09 -2.27 -13.98
CA ILE A 259 -8.34 -2.31 -13.22
C ILE A 259 -8.21 -1.65 -11.84
N ASN A 260 -7.07 -1.84 -11.15
CA ASN A 260 -6.81 -1.16 -9.88
C ASN A 260 -6.70 0.36 -10.06
N ARG A 261 -6.09 0.82 -11.17
CA ARG A 261 -6.03 2.24 -11.53
C ARG A 261 -7.40 2.81 -11.88
N ASP A 262 -8.23 2.06 -12.61
CA ASP A 262 -9.60 2.46 -12.93
C ASP A 262 -10.43 2.59 -11.64
N ASN A 263 -10.24 1.68 -10.67
CA ASN A 263 -10.88 1.77 -9.35
C ASN A 263 -10.44 3.02 -8.59
N TRP A 264 -9.13 3.29 -8.58
CA TRP A 264 -8.57 4.50 -7.98
C TRP A 264 -9.09 5.77 -8.64
N SER A 265 -9.14 5.80 -9.98
CA SER A 265 -9.70 6.92 -10.73
C SER A 265 -11.17 7.13 -10.38
N LYS A 266 -11.98 6.07 -10.37
CA LYS A 266 -13.40 6.15 -9.96
C LYS A 266 -13.54 6.70 -8.54
N PHE A 267 -12.69 6.25 -7.61
CA PHE A 267 -12.69 6.75 -6.24
C PHE A 267 -12.46 8.27 -6.19
N LEU A 268 -11.44 8.77 -6.88
CA LEU A 268 -11.11 10.20 -6.90
C LEU A 268 -12.14 11.05 -7.65
N THR A 269 -12.76 10.53 -8.72
CA THR A 269 -13.65 11.31 -9.57
C THR A 269 -15.12 11.22 -9.22
N SER A 270 -15.54 10.18 -8.49
CA SER A 270 -16.95 9.89 -8.23
C SER A 270 -17.25 9.56 -6.77
N ASP A 271 -16.50 8.64 -6.15
CA ASP A 271 -16.90 8.14 -4.82
C ASP A 271 -16.53 9.16 -3.73
N TRP A 272 -15.25 9.50 -3.59
CA TRP A 272 -14.77 10.41 -2.56
C TRP A 272 -15.37 11.83 -2.64
N PRO A 273 -15.51 12.46 -3.83
CA PRO A 273 -16.07 13.82 -3.91
C PRO A 273 -17.49 13.97 -3.37
N GLU A 274 -18.25 12.86 -3.31
CA GLU A 274 -19.64 12.81 -2.85
C GLU A 274 -19.77 12.20 -1.43
N MET A 275 -18.66 11.79 -0.81
CA MET A 275 -18.67 11.29 0.58
C MET A 275 -18.85 12.41 1.58
N SER A 276 -19.77 12.25 2.52
CA SER A 276 -19.89 13.15 3.68
C SER A 276 -18.70 12.93 4.63
N LEU A 277 -18.01 14.00 5.01
CA LEU A 277 -16.83 13.94 5.87
C LEU A 277 -17.06 14.74 7.17
N ALA A 278 -16.92 14.07 8.32
CA ALA A 278 -17.10 14.70 9.63
C ALA A 278 -16.18 15.91 9.85
N ALA A 279 -14.91 15.82 9.38
CA ALA A 279 -13.95 16.93 9.47
C ALA A 279 -14.36 18.18 8.65
N LEU A 280 -15.28 18.03 7.69
CA LEU A 280 -15.85 19.12 6.90
C LEU A 280 -17.22 19.58 7.43
N GLY A 281 -17.62 19.13 8.63
CA GLY A 281 -18.95 19.38 9.19
C GLY A 281 -20.05 18.68 8.40
N ASP A 282 -19.84 17.41 8.05
CA ASP A 282 -20.74 16.55 7.27
C ASP A 282 -21.04 17.07 5.84
N LYS A 283 -20.18 17.97 5.33
CA LYS A 283 -20.16 18.35 3.92
C LYS A 283 -19.38 17.31 3.11
N THR A 284 -19.72 17.22 1.83
CA THR A 284 -18.87 16.50 0.86
C THR A 284 -17.70 17.38 0.40
N PRO A 285 -16.57 16.81 -0.08
CA PRO A 285 -15.49 17.58 -0.68
C PRO A 285 -15.97 18.54 -1.78
N LYS A 286 -16.93 18.10 -2.59
CA LYS A 286 -17.54 18.91 -3.65
C LYS A 286 -18.31 20.11 -3.08
N GLN A 287 -19.05 19.92 -2.00
CA GLN A 287 -19.78 21.01 -1.31
C GLN A 287 -18.84 21.95 -0.56
N ALA A 288 -17.72 21.44 -0.04
CA ALA A 288 -16.69 22.21 0.67
C ALA A 288 -15.76 23.00 -0.26
N SER A 289 -15.82 22.76 -1.57
CA SER A 289 -15.01 23.44 -2.58
C SER A 289 -15.21 24.96 -2.50
N GLY A 290 -14.11 25.70 -2.31
CA GLY A 290 -14.12 27.16 -2.15
C GLY A 290 -14.62 27.68 -0.80
N ASP A 291 -14.97 26.81 0.16
CA ASP A 291 -15.40 27.24 1.50
C ASP A 291 -14.19 27.50 2.42
N GLU A 292 -13.95 28.78 2.68
CA GLU A 292 -12.85 29.27 3.52
C GLU A 292 -12.88 28.71 4.96
N SER A 293 -14.05 28.32 5.49
CA SER A 293 -14.17 27.79 6.84
C SER A 293 -13.64 26.37 7.01
N VAL A 294 -13.57 25.60 5.92
CA VAL A 294 -13.16 24.18 5.91
C VAL A 294 -11.98 23.90 4.97
N ARG A 295 -11.36 24.93 4.39
CA ARG A 295 -10.22 24.76 3.46
C ARG A 295 -9.03 24.02 4.07
N VAL A 296 -8.73 24.22 5.36
CA VAL A 296 -7.62 23.55 6.06
C VAL A 296 -7.95 22.07 6.26
N PRO A 297 -9.12 21.71 6.85
CA PRO A 297 -9.59 20.32 6.89
C PRO A 297 -9.64 19.61 5.53
N LEU A 298 -10.08 20.29 4.46
CA LEU A 298 -10.14 19.71 3.12
C LEU A 298 -8.74 19.49 2.53
N ALA A 299 -7.83 20.45 2.66
CA ALA A 299 -6.45 20.30 2.22
C ALA A 299 -5.71 19.20 3.00
N ALA A 300 -6.03 19.03 4.29
CA ALA A 300 -5.53 17.93 5.11
C ALA A 300 -6.02 16.57 4.61
N TRP A 301 -7.30 16.44 4.26
CA TRP A 301 -7.83 15.23 3.62
C TRP A 301 -7.10 14.86 2.32
N LEU A 302 -6.75 15.85 1.50
CA LEU A 302 -5.93 15.58 0.30
C LEU A 302 -4.54 15.02 0.67
N GLN A 303 -3.93 15.45 1.79
CA GLN A 303 -2.68 14.83 2.26
C GLN A 303 -2.89 13.38 2.71
N GLN A 304 -4.04 13.06 3.31
CA GLN A 304 -4.35 11.67 3.69
C GLN A 304 -4.49 10.76 2.46
N ILE A 305 -5.13 11.27 1.42
CA ILE A 305 -5.27 10.56 0.14
C ILE A 305 -3.91 10.40 -0.53
N ASP A 306 -3.03 11.40 -0.47
CA ASP A 306 -1.64 11.32 -0.93
C ASP A 306 -0.87 10.22 -0.19
N MET A 307 -0.94 10.20 1.15
CA MET A 307 -0.31 9.15 1.97
C MET A 307 -0.87 7.75 1.68
N TYR A 308 -2.18 7.64 1.45
CA TYR A 308 -2.81 6.39 1.03
C TYR A 308 -2.28 5.97 -0.34
N ALA A 309 -2.29 6.89 -1.31
CA ALA A 309 -1.83 6.65 -2.66
C ALA A 309 -0.37 6.20 -2.68
N ASP A 310 0.49 6.88 -1.93
CA ASP A 310 1.90 6.54 -1.79
C ASP A 310 2.10 5.12 -1.24
N ARG A 311 1.40 4.77 -0.15
CA ARG A 311 1.46 3.43 0.45
C ARG A 311 1.10 2.32 -0.54
N PHE A 312 0.06 2.54 -1.35
CA PHE A 312 -0.42 1.55 -2.33
C PHE A 312 0.17 1.71 -3.73
N GLY A 313 1.05 2.70 -3.93
CA GLY A 313 1.67 2.98 -5.22
C GLY A 313 0.69 3.44 -6.30
N LEU A 314 -0.30 4.22 -5.89
CA LEU A 314 -1.28 4.85 -6.77
C LEU A 314 -0.81 6.28 -7.12
N PRO A 315 -1.08 6.77 -8.33
CA PRO A 315 -0.72 8.13 -8.71
C PRO A 315 -1.64 9.14 -8.02
N PHE A 316 -1.06 10.18 -7.43
CA PHE A 316 -1.82 11.29 -6.85
C PHE A 316 -1.04 12.60 -7.03
N ASP A 317 -1.71 13.63 -7.57
CA ASP A 317 -1.12 14.95 -7.74
C ASP A 317 -1.86 15.93 -6.81
N VAL A 318 -1.28 16.14 -5.63
CA VAL A 318 -1.81 17.06 -4.61
C VAL A 318 -2.08 18.46 -5.18
N SER A 319 -1.25 18.94 -6.11
CA SER A 319 -1.40 20.29 -6.68
C SER A 319 -2.60 20.34 -7.63
N ALA A 320 -2.75 19.35 -8.50
CA ALA A 320 -3.90 19.24 -9.38
C ALA A 320 -5.21 19.04 -8.60
N GLU A 321 -5.19 18.22 -7.55
CA GLU A 321 -6.37 18.03 -6.70
C GLU A 321 -6.73 19.29 -5.91
N ARG A 322 -5.76 19.99 -5.31
CA ARG A 322 -6.02 21.29 -4.65
C ARG A 322 -6.69 22.28 -5.60
N ALA A 323 -6.24 22.35 -6.85
CA ALA A 323 -6.84 23.22 -7.85
C ALA A 323 -8.32 22.87 -8.14
N LYS A 324 -8.69 21.58 -8.20
CA LYS A 324 -10.09 21.15 -8.41
C LYS A 324 -11.03 21.61 -7.29
N TYR A 325 -10.53 21.70 -6.06
CA TYR A 325 -11.31 22.11 -4.88
C TYR A 325 -11.12 23.60 -4.51
N GLN A 326 -10.54 24.40 -5.41
CA GLN A 326 -10.28 25.83 -5.20
C GLN A 326 -9.42 26.11 -3.96
N LEU A 327 -8.52 25.18 -3.63
CA LEU A 327 -7.55 25.34 -2.55
C LEU A 327 -6.27 26.01 -3.06
N PRO A 328 -5.56 26.76 -2.21
CA PRO A 328 -4.25 27.31 -2.56
C PRO A 328 -3.26 26.18 -2.96
N PRO A 329 -2.46 26.37 -4.02
CA PRO A 329 -1.42 25.40 -4.38
C PRO A 329 -0.42 25.22 -3.22
N PRO A 330 0.22 24.04 -3.09
CA PRO A 330 1.23 23.82 -2.06
C PRO A 330 2.32 24.91 -2.11
N THR A 331 2.51 25.63 -1.01
CA THR A 331 3.54 26.69 -0.96
C THR A 331 4.93 26.04 -0.88
N PRO A 332 5.85 26.30 -1.83
CA PRO A 332 7.19 25.74 -1.79
C PRO A 332 7.93 26.11 -0.50
N LEU A 333 8.70 25.18 0.05
CA LEU A 333 9.49 25.42 1.26
C LEU A 333 10.62 26.40 0.96
N GLU A 334 10.78 27.43 1.80
CA GLU A 334 11.93 28.33 1.71
C GLU A 334 13.22 27.59 2.06
N ILE A 335 14.19 27.63 1.14
CA ILE A 335 15.49 26.98 1.29
C ILE A 335 16.51 28.02 1.71
N SER A 336 17.13 27.79 2.87
CA SER A 336 18.30 28.55 3.33
C SER A 336 19.55 27.66 3.31
N GLU A 337 20.73 28.26 3.39
CA GLU A 337 22.00 27.52 3.46
C GLU A 337 22.07 26.58 4.67
N HIS A 338 21.42 26.94 5.78
CA HIS A 338 21.48 26.20 7.04
C HIS A 338 20.31 25.24 7.26
N ILE A 339 19.40 25.08 6.29
CA ILE A 339 18.26 24.18 6.45
C ILE A 339 18.74 22.72 6.50
N ASN A 340 18.33 22.01 7.55
CA ASN A 340 18.59 20.58 7.66
C ASN A 340 17.42 19.81 7.01
N VAL A 341 17.59 19.47 5.73
CA VAL A 341 16.61 18.70 4.95
C VAL A 341 16.30 17.34 5.60
N GLY A 342 17.26 16.77 6.35
CA GLY A 342 17.11 15.49 7.03
C GLY A 342 16.11 15.48 8.19
N THR A 343 15.79 16.65 8.76
CA THR A 343 14.86 16.78 9.88
C THR A 343 13.47 17.24 9.48
N LEU A 344 13.24 17.49 8.19
CA LEU A 344 11.92 17.90 7.70
C LEU A 344 10.89 16.78 7.92
N SER A 345 9.67 17.18 8.26
CA SER A 345 8.52 16.28 8.21
C SER A 345 8.26 15.82 6.77
N VAL A 346 7.44 14.78 6.61
CA VAL A 346 7.10 14.26 5.26
C VAL A 346 6.43 15.35 4.42
N LEU A 347 5.48 16.09 5.01
CA LEU A 347 4.75 17.16 4.31
C LEU A 347 5.64 18.37 3.98
N GLN A 348 6.60 18.70 4.86
CA GLN A 348 7.60 19.72 4.55
C GLN A 348 8.55 19.27 3.44
N PHE A 349 9.00 18.01 3.49
CA PHE A 349 9.88 17.43 2.48
C PHE A 349 9.22 17.41 1.10
N ALA A 350 7.91 17.13 1.03
CA ALA A 350 7.15 17.13 -0.21
C ALA A 350 7.07 18.50 -0.91
N ARG A 351 7.32 19.60 -0.19
CA ARG A 351 7.31 20.96 -0.73
C ARG A 351 8.71 21.50 -1.04
N VAL A 352 9.76 20.68 -0.91
CA VAL A 352 11.15 21.11 -1.15
C VAL A 352 11.38 21.38 -2.65
N PRO A 353 11.80 22.60 -3.05
CA PRO A 353 12.24 22.87 -4.42
C PRO A 353 13.66 22.32 -4.62
N PHE A 354 13.76 21.08 -5.11
CA PHE A 354 15.04 20.35 -5.21
C PHE A 354 16.09 21.05 -6.10
N ASP A 355 15.65 21.83 -7.08
CA ASP A 355 16.52 22.63 -7.96
C ASP A 355 17.29 23.71 -7.19
N LYS A 356 16.75 24.20 -6.07
CA LYS A 356 17.37 25.24 -5.22
C LYS A 356 18.33 24.70 -4.17
N LEU A 357 18.37 23.38 -3.94
CA LEU A 357 19.30 22.78 -2.98
C LEU A 357 20.73 22.86 -3.53
N HIS A 358 21.74 23.03 -2.68
CA HIS A 358 23.13 22.77 -3.07
C HIS A 358 23.47 21.28 -2.98
N ASP A 359 24.61 20.85 -3.53
CA ASP A 359 24.95 19.42 -3.67
C ASP A 359 24.89 18.61 -2.36
N GLN A 360 25.44 19.15 -1.26
CA GLN A 360 25.35 18.47 0.04
C GLN A 360 23.90 18.35 0.56
N GLN A 361 23.07 19.38 0.35
CA GLN A 361 21.65 19.32 0.69
C GLN A 361 20.90 18.32 -0.20
N LEU A 362 21.24 18.23 -1.49
CA LEU A 362 20.64 17.28 -2.42
C LEU A 362 21.00 15.83 -2.05
N VAL A 363 22.25 15.59 -1.65
CA VAL A 363 22.69 14.28 -1.12
C VAL A 363 21.95 13.93 0.18
N ALA A 364 21.77 14.90 1.08
CA ALA A 364 20.98 14.71 2.29
C ALA A 364 19.50 14.44 1.98
N ALA A 365 18.93 15.13 0.99
CA ALA A 365 17.58 14.92 0.51
C ALA A 365 17.39 13.51 -0.06
N PHE A 366 18.35 13.01 -0.86
CA PHE A 366 18.32 11.64 -1.37
C PHE A 366 18.31 10.60 -0.25
N LYS A 367 19.19 10.76 0.76
CA LYS A 367 19.23 9.88 1.93
C LYS A 367 17.91 9.91 2.70
N ARG A 368 17.30 11.09 2.86
CA ARG A 368 16.01 11.25 3.54
C ARG A 368 14.87 10.62 2.73
N ALA A 369 14.83 10.85 1.42
CA ALA A 369 13.83 10.28 0.53
C ALA A 369 13.91 8.74 0.48
N ALA A 370 15.11 8.18 0.55
CA ALA A 370 15.30 6.73 0.64
C ALA A 370 14.74 6.10 1.93
N LEU A 371 14.58 6.89 3.00
CA LEU A 371 13.97 6.47 4.27
C LEU A 371 12.45 6.67 4.28
N ILE A 372 11.97 7.83 3.81
CA ILE A 372 10.53 8.13 3.78
C ILE A 372 9.83 7.29 2.68
N GLN A 373 10.49 7.12 1.54
CA GLN A 373 9.98 6.48 0.32
C GLN A 373 8.69 7.08 -0.26
N HIS A 374 8.41 8.35 0.05
CA HIS A 374 7.30 9.08 -0.56
C HIS A 374 7.53 9.32 -2.05
N LYS A 375 6.84 8.56 -2.90
CA LYS A 375 7.05 8.46 -4.36
C LYS A 375 6.81 9.79 -5.06
N GLY A 376 5.81 10.55 -4.63
CA GLY A 376 5.49 11.87 -5.19
C GLY A 376 6.66 12.86 -5.09
N SER A 377 7.41 12.80 -3.98
CA SER A 377 8.60 13.64 -3.77
C SER A 377 9.89 12.99 -4.30
N LEU A 378 9.92 11.66 -4.37
CA LEU A 378 11.07 10.92 -4.84
C LEU A 378 11.31 11.15 -6.34
N ARG A 379 10.29 11.11 -7.20
CA ARG A 379 10.47 11.28 -8.66
C ARG A 379 11.15 12.62 -9.01
N PRO A 380 10.64 13.80 -8.57
CA PRO A 380 11.29 15.08 -8.88
C PRO A 380 12.72 15.19 -8.35
N LEU A 381 12.99 14.64 -7.17
CA LEU A 381 14.34 14.59 -6.59
C LEU A 381 15.30 13.77 -7.46
N LEU A 382 14.90 12.56 -7.87
CA LEU A 382 15.74 11.68 -8.68
C LEU A 382 16.02 12.29 -10.06
N LEU A 383 15.01 12.91 -10.69
CA LEU A 383 15.19 13.62 -11.96
C LEU A 383 16.19 14.78 -11.81
N THR A 384 16.07 15.57 -10.74
CA THR A 384 17.03 16.66 -10.42
C THR A 384 18.45 16.12 -10.24
N ILE A 385 18.61 14.97 -9.56
CA ILE A 385 19.92 14.32 -9.37
C ILE A 385 20.51 13.86 -10.69
N VAL A 386 19.72 13.24 -11.57
CA VAL A 386 20.21 12.79 -12.89
C VAL A 386 20.76 13.96 -13.70
N GLU A 387 20.08 15.11 -13.66
CA GLU A 387 20.52 16.33 -14.36
C GLU A 387 21.76 16.97 -13.71
N ARG A 388 21.94 16.85 -12.39
CA ARG A 388 23.02 17.49 -11.64
C ARG A 388 24.23 16.59 -11.44
N THR A 389 25.09 16.53 -12.45
CA THR A 389 26.29 15.67 -12.45
C THR A 389 27.30 15.98 -11.34
N SER A 390 27.32 17.20 -10.80
CA SER A 390 28.27 17.62 -9.74
C SER A 390 28.16 16.82 -8.44
N CYS A 391 26.98 16.27 -8.13
CA CYS A 391 26.78 15.44 -6.93
C CYS A 391 26.88 13.92 -7.17
N HIS A 392 27.07 13.47 -8.42
CA HIS A 392 27.04 12.03 -8.77
C HIS A 392 28.11 11.22 -8.04
N ALA A 393 29.30 11.79 -7.83
CA ALA A 393 30.38 11.12 -7.11
C ALA A 393 30.06 10.85 -5.62
N GLN A 394 29.05 11.51 -5.05
CA GLN A 394 28.63 11.35 -3.66
C GLN A 394 27.39 10.45 -3.52
N LEU A 395 26.87 9.93 -4.63
CA LEU A 395 25.62 9.18 -4.70
C LEU A 395 25.83 7.82 -5.36
N ASP A 396 25.05 6.84 -4.91
CA ASP A 396 24.91 5.60 -5.67
C ASP A 396 23.93 5.82 -6.82
N MET A 397 24.47 6.13 -7.98
CA MET A 397 23.67 6.31 -9.20
C MET A 397 22.94 5.03 -9.63
N SER A 398 23.32 3.85 -9.11
CA SER A 398 22.64 2.58 -9.42
C SER A 398 21.24 2.63 -8.85
N ARG A 399 21.21 2.97 -7.57
CA ARG A 399 19.98 3.16 -6.83
C ARG A 399 19.10 4.26 -7.44
N VAL A 400 19.69 5.34 -7.95
CA VAL A 400 18.94 6.42 -8.61
C VAL A 400 18.22 5.92 -9.86
N TYR A 401 18.93 5.28 -10.79
CA TYR A 401 18.32 4.78 -12.02
C TYR A 401 17.33 3.65 -11.76
N ARG A 402 17.64 2.74 -10.83
CA ARG A 402 16.73 1.67 -10.42
C ARG A 402 15.44 2.21 -9.81
N PHE A 403 15.51 3.22 -8.95
CA PHE A 403 14.31 3.85 -8.41
C PHE A 403 13.47 4.55 -9.49
N LEU A 404 14.09 5.26 -10.43
CA LEU A 404 13.37 5.86 -11.56
C LEU A 404 12.71 4.80 -12.45
N SER A 405 13.41 3.68 -12.68
CA SER A 405 12.88 2.53 -13.41
C SER A 405 11.66 1.90 -12.72
N ASP A 406 11.76 1.66 -11.41
CA ASP A 406 10.68 1.11 -10.60
C ASP A 406 9.47 2.06 -10.51
N LEU A 407 9.70 3.38 -10.43
CA LEU A 407 8.65 4.40 -10.50
C LEU A 407 7.95 4.42 -11.86
N GLY A 408 8.70 4.32 -12.97
CA GLY A 408 8.12 4.21 -14.31
C GLY A 408 7.20 2.99 -14.44
N SER A 409 7.63 1.83 -13.93
CA SER A 409 6.80 0.61 -13.93
C SER A 409 5.55 0.76 -13.07
N LEU A 410 5.68 1.36 -11.89
CA LEU A 410 4.55 1.61 -11.00
C LEU A 410 3.50 2.51 -11.66
N LEU A 411 3.97 3.53 -12.40
CA LEU A 411 3.12 4.45 -13.16
C LEU A 411 2.63 3.84 -14.49
N MET A 412 2.94 2.58 -14.80
CA MET A 412 2.63 1.89 -16.05
C MET A 412 3.19 2.61 -17.28
N GLU A 413 4.31 3.29 -17.10
CA GLU A 413 5.10 3.95 -18.14
C GLU A 413 6.27 3.03 -18.51
N THR A 414 5.97 1.85 -19.08
CA THR A 414 6.99 0.80 -19.37
C THR A 414 8.15 1.32 -20.20
N SER A 415 7.90 2.21 -21.17
CA SER A 415 8.96 2.84 -21.96
C SER A 415 9.90 3.70 -21.12
N GLU A 416 9.37 4.42 -20.13
CA GLU A 416 10.17 5.20 -19.20
C GLU A 416 10.95 4.29 -18.23
N ALA A 417 10.31 3.23 -17.73
CA ALA A 417 10.96 2.24 -16.88
C ALA A 417 12.19 1.65 -17.58
N VAL A 418 12.01 1.15 -18.81
CA VAL A 418 13.09 0.58 -19.63
C VAL A 418 14.15 1.63 -19.95
N ARG A 419 13.77 2.87 -20.27
CA ARG A 419 14.76 3.95 -20.52
C ARG A 419 15.70 4.17 -19.34
N TRP A 420 15.17 4.18 -18.11
CA TRP A 420 16.01 4.35 -16.92
C TRP A 420 16.84 3.11 -16.62
N LEU A 421 16.30 1.92 -16.89
CA LEU A 421 17.04 0.68 -16.78
C LEU A 421 18.19 0.58 -17.80
N ASP A 422 18.01 1.08 -19.01
CA ASP A 422 19.07 1.16 -20.02
C ASP A 422 20.21 2.10 -19.59
N LYS A 423 19.87 3.18 -18.86
CA LYS A 423 20.88 4.03 -18.23
C LYS A 423 21.68 3.26 -17.18
N GLU A 424 21.02 2.44 -16.37
CA GLU A 424 21.71 1.58 -15.42
C GLU A 424 22.62 0.56 -16.12
N ARG A 425 22.09 -0.13 -17.15
CA ARG A 425 22.83 -1.11 -17.96
C ARG A 425 24.05 -0.52 -18.65
N SER A 426 24.01 0.76 -19.02
CA SER A 426 25.12 1.45 -19.69
C SER A 426 26.30 1.81 -18.77
N ARG A 427 26.20 1.54 -17.46
CA ARG A 427 27.23 1.90 -16.51
C ARG A 427 28.42 0.95 -16.56
N THR A 428 29.60 1.50 -16.33
CA THR A 428 30.82 0.70 -16.22
C THR A 428 30.85 0.01 -14.86
N VAL A 429 30.77 -1.32 -14.89
CA VAL A 429 31.03 -2.20 -13.74
C VAL A 429 32.32 -2.99 -13.99
N SER A 430 32.85 -3.65 -12.96
CA SER A 430 34.02 -4.50 -13.17
C SER A 430 33.66 -5.70 -14.06
N VAL A 431 34.62 -6.22 -14.82
CA VAL A 431 34.40 -7.37 -15.72
C VAL A 431 33.83 -8.59 -14.97
N ASN A 432 34.21 -8.75 -13.69
CA ASN A 432 33.73 -9.84 -12.85
C ASN A 432 32.25 -9.68 -12.45
N GLU A 433 31.74 -8.46 -12.40
CA GLU A 433 30.35 -8.13 -12.01
C GLU A 433 29.42 -7.97 -13.22
N GLN A 434 29.97 -7.86 -14.44
CA GLN A 434 29.19 -7.57 -15.65
C GLN A 434 28.04 -8.57 -15.88
N PHE A 435 28.28 -9.87 -15.66
CA PHE A 435 27.28 -10.90 -15.83
C PHE A 435 26.09 -10.72 -14.87
N GLU A 436 26.36 -10.49 -13.59
CA GLU A 436 25.34 -10.29 -12.56
C GLU A 436 24.59 -8.98 -12.76
N HIS A 437 25.30 -7.93 -13.18
CA HIS A 437 24.71 -6.64 -13.51
C HIS A 437 23.72 -6.72 -14.67
N ASP A 438 24.11 -7.37 -15.78
CA ASP A 438 23.24 -7.54 -16.94
C ASP A 438 22.03 -8.42 -16.61
N LEU A 439 22.24 -9.49 -15.84
CA LEU A 439 21.16 -10.37 -15.38
C LEU A 439 20.17 -9.64 -14.46
N ASP A 440 20.65 -8.82 -13.51
CA ASP A 440 19.77 -8.02 -12.65
C ASP A 440 18.91 -7.04 -13.47
N CYS A 441 19.51 -6.36 -14.45
CA CYS A 441 18.76 -5.50 -15.37
C CYS A 441 17.71 -6.32 -16.14
N ASP A 442 18.06 -7.48 -16.67
CA ASP A 442 17.12 -8.33 -17.41
C ASP A 442 15.96 -8.87 -16.57
N MET A 443 16.23 -9.27 -15.33
CA MET A 443 15.20 -9.71 -14.39
C MET A 443 14.21 -8.57 -14.09
N ARG A 444 14.71 -7.33 -13.94
CA ARG A 444 13.87 -6.14 -13.75
C ARG A 444 13.05 -5.80 -15.00
N GLU A 445 13.69 -5.82 -16.17
CA GLU A 445 12.99 -5.59 -17.44
C GLU A 445 11.87 -6.61 -17.65
N LEU A 446 12.13 -7.89 -17.32
CA LEU A 446 11.14 -8.95 -17.42
C LEU A 446 9.93 -8.63 -16.54
N ARG A 447 10.13 -8.21 -15.29
CA ARG A 447 9.03 -7.80 -14.40
C ARG A 447 8.14 -6.73 -15.02
N TYR A 448 8.71 -5.77 -15.74
CA TYR A 448 7.95 -4.70 -16.38
C TYR A 448 7.21 -5.20 -17.63
N ARG A 449 7.86 -6.05 -18.42
CA ARG A 449 7.28 -6.61 -19.65
C ARG A 449 6.20 -7.66 -19.39
N LEU A 450 6.20 -8.32 -18.23
CA LEU A 450 5.11 -9.21 -17.82
C LEU A 450 3.76 -8.51 -17.59
N ASP A 451 3.71 -7.18 -17.71
CA ASP A 451 2.44 -6.47 -17.86
C ASP A 451 1.71 -6.86 -19.15
N ASP A 452 2.46 -7.15 -20.22
CA ASP A 452 1.98 -7.76 -21.46
C ASP A 452 2.89 -8.92 -21.89
N PRO A 453 2.65 -10.14 -21.38
CA PRO A 453 3.47 -11.32 -21.68
C PRO A 453 3.52 -11.69 -23.18
N HIS A 454 2.58 -11.20 -23.98
CA HIS A 454 2.48 -11.49 -25.41
C HIS A 454 3.20 -10.43 -26.28
N ASP A 455 3.77 -9.37 -25.68
CA ASP A 455 4.66 -8.42 -26.35
C ASP A 455 5.85 -9.19 -26.97
N PRO A 456 6.13 -9.05 -28.28
CA PRO A 456 7.30 -9.65 -28.93
C PRO A 456 8.63 -9.39 -28.21
N ALA A 457 8.77 -8.24 -27.55
CA ALA A 457 9.98 -7.91 -26.82
C ALA A 457 10.07 -8.63 -25.46
N CYS A 458 8.94 -9.01 -24.84
CA CYS A 458 8.93 -9.95 -23.70
C CYS A 458 9.43 -11.33 -24.13
N GLY A 459 8.94 -11.84 -25.26
CA GLY A 459 9.39 -13.11 -25.83
C GLY A 459 10.89 -13.12 -26.15
N SER A 460 11.40 -12.00 -26.68
CA SER A 460 12.83 -11.83 -26.99
C SER A 460 13.70 -11.84 -25.72
N LEU A 461 13.23 -11.21 -24.64
CA LEU A 461 13.90 -11.22 -23.34
C LEU A 461 13.91 -12.62 -22.71
N LEU A 462 12.78 -13.33 -22.71
CA LEU A 462 12.68 -14.71 -22.22
C LEU A 462 13.63 -15.65 -22.98
N ARG A 463 13.74 -15.49 -24.31
CA ARG A 463 14.72 -16.24 -25.11
C ARG A 463 16.15 -15.93 -24.68
N ARG A 464 16.51 -14.65 -24.53
CA ARG A 464 17.84 -14.25 -24.04
C ARG A 464 18.12 -14.89 -22.67
N MET A 465 17.15 -14.89 -21.77
CA MET A 465 17.30 -15.52 -20.45
C MET A 465 17.52 -17.02 -20.53
N TRP A 466 16.81 -17.70 -21.41
CA TRP A 466 16.97 -19.14 -21.64
C TRP A 466 18.33 -19.51 -22.22
N GLU A 467 18.73 -18.83 -23.31
CA GLU A 467 19.90 -19.18 -24.12
C GLU A 467 21.20 -18.65 -23.51
N HIS A 468 21.21 -17.39 -23.04
CA HIS A 468 22.42 -16.72 -22.57
C HIS A 468 22.70 -16.99 -21.09
N TYR A 469 21.72 -16.77 -20.21
CA TYR A 469 21.91 -16.92 -18.77
C TYR A 469 21.67 -18.36 -18.29
N GLY A 470 20.69 -19.06 -18.87
CA GLY A 470 20.28 -20.40 -18.44
C GLY A 470 21.38 -21.47 -18.51
N ALA A 471 22.44 -21.25 -19.30
CA ALA A 471 23.61 -22.13 -19.31
C ALA A 471 24.47 -22.02 -18.04
N LYS A 472 24.52 -20.84 -17.41
CA LYS A 472 25.30 -20.55 -16.19
C LYS A 472 24.43 -20.55 -14.93
N VAL A 473 23.14 -20.30 -15.07
CA VAL A 473 22.15 -20.29 -13.99
C VAL A 473 21.00 -21.24 -14.37
N PRO A 474 21.17 -22.57 -14.17
CA PRO A 474 20.18 -23.56 -14.59
C PRO A 474 18.78 -23.34 -13.98
N GLU A 475 18.70 -22.80 -12.77
CA GLU A 475 17.46 -22.48 -12.06
C GLU A 475 16.60 -21.47 -12.85
N LEU A 476 17.24 -20.59 -13.62
CA LEU A 476 16.55 -19.62 -14.45
C LEU A 476 15.74 -20.29 -15.57
N ARG A 477 16.16 -21.48 -16.05
CA ARG A 477 15.37 -22.25 -17.03
C ARG A 477 14.07 -22.74 -16.44
N ASN A 478 14.06 -23.16 -15.17
CA ASN A 478 12.83 -23.54 -14.48
C ASN A 478 11.91 -22.33 -14.32
N TYR A 479 12.47 -21.17 -13.98
CA TYR A 479 11.73 -19.92 -13.86
C TYR A 479 11.08 -19.49 -15.19
N VAL A 480 11.85 -19.47 -16.28
CA VAL A 480 11.35 -19.16 -17.63
C VAL A 480 10.29 -20.16 -18.08
N THR A 481 10.49 -21.47 -17.83
CA THR A 481 9.49 -22.51 -18.10
C THR A 481 8.19 -22.23 -17.37
N GLY A 482 8.27 -21.85 -16.10
CA GLY A 482 7.11 -21.47 -15.29
C GLY A 482 6.31 -20.33 -15.92
N ILE A 483 6.99 -19.27 -16.36
CA ILE A 483 6.34 -18.13 -17.03
C ILE A 483 5.68 -18.54 -18.34
N VAL A 484 6.40 -19.26 -19.20
CA VAL A 484 5.89 -19.72 -20.51
C VAL A 484 4.66 -20.60 -20.34
N SER A 485 4.69 -21.53 -19.38
CA SER A 485 3.57 -22.40 -19.06
C SER A 485 2.38 -21.62 -18.49
N HIS A 486 2.64 -20.75 -17.51
CA HIS A 486 1.62 -19.97 -16.82
C HIS A 486 0.84 -19.04 -17.76
N TYR A 487 1.54 -18.30 -18.62
CA TYR A 487 0.92 -17.39 -19.59
C TYR A 487 0.64 -18.04 -20.96
N LYS A 488 0.91 -19.35 -21.11
CA LYS A 488 0.69 -20.12 -22.35
C LYS A 488 1.38 -19.50 -23.58
N LEU A 489 2.63 -19.07 -23.42
CA LEU A 489 3.42 -18.40 -24.46
C LEU A 489 3.96 -19.41 -25.49
N SER A 490 4.11 -18.97 -26.75
CA SER A 490 4.82 -19.75 -27.77
C SER A 490 6.34 -19.60 -27.57
N ALA A 491 7.04 -20.71 -27.29
CA ALA A 491 8.47 -20.71 -27.02
C ALA A 491 9.25 -21.80 -27.80
N PRO A 492 9.33 -21.72 -29.14
CA PRO A 492 10.04 -22.71 -29.96
C PRO A 492 11.53 -22.89 -29.60
N TRP A 493 12.17 -21.88 -29.02
CA TRP A 493 13.58 -21.91 -28.56
C TRP A 493 13.81 -22.79 -27.33
N MET A 494 12.75 -23.24 -26.64
CA MET A 494 12.88 -24.19 -25.53
C MET A 494 13.04 -25.64 -26.02
N SER A 495 12.62 -25.96 -27.25
CA SER A 495 12.54 -27.32 -27.77
C SER A 495 13.85 -27.86 -28.35
N GLU A 496 14.87 -27.02 -28.57
CA GLU A 496 16.18 -27.46 -29.09
C GLU A 496 17.17 -27.90 -28.00
N ALA A 497 16.78 -27.82 -26.71
CA ALA A 497 17.61 -28.19 -25.57
C ALA A 497 17.01 -29.33 -24.73
N GLY A 498 16.84 -30.51 -25.34
CA GLY A 498 16.59 -31.75 -24.60
C GLY A 498 15.11 -32.04 -24.32
N THR A 499 14.69 -33.24 -24.70
CA THR A 499 13.43 -33.92 -24.40
C THR A 499 12.84 -33.60 -23.02
N LEU A 500 11.66 -32.97 -23.01
CA LEU A 500 10.74 -32.93 -21.86
C LEU A 500 10.05 -34.30 -21.70
N GLU A 501 10.79 -35.29 -21.21
CA GLU A 501 10.19 -36.45 -20.54
C GLU A 501 10.67 -36.44 -19.09
N GLY A 502 9.74 -36.18 -18.16
CA GLY A 502 9.96 -36.42 -16.73
C GLY A 502 10.51 -35.25 -15.92
N VAL A 503 9.80 -34.12 -15.87
CA VAL A 503 9.85 -33.23 -14.68
C VAL A 503 8.43 -32.82 -14.31
N GLY A 504 7.67 -33.77 -13.78
CA GLY A 504 6.53 -33.48 -12.91
C GLY A 504 7.06 -33.00 -11.56
N GLY A 505 7.61 -31.79 -11.54
CA GLY A 505 8.00 -31.08 -10.33
C GLY A 505 6.94 -30.04 -10.01
N ALA A 506 6.18 -30.29 -8.95
CA ALA A 506 5.17 -29.39 -8.41
C ALA A 506 5.73 -27.96 -8.27
N ILE A 507 5.24 -27.05 -9.10
CA ILE A 507 5.38 -25.61 -8.88
C ILE A 507 4.05 -25.13 -8.32
N THR A 508 4.09 -24.73 -7.06
CA THR A 508 2.98 -24.24 -6.26
C THR A 508 2.19 -23.15 -6.99
N SER A 509 0.96 -23.47 -7.38
CA SER A 509 0.01 -22.55 -8.03
C SER A 509 -0.64 -21.54 -7.07
N GLY A 510 -0.01 -21.22 -5.94
CA GLY A 510 -0.66 -20.48 -4.83
C GLY A 510 0.08 -19.25 -4.30
N GLY A 511 1.13 -18.77 -4.97
CA GLY A 511 1.86 -17.57 -4.57
C GLY A 511 1.61 -16.42 -5.52
N VAL A 512 0.72 -15.47 -5.17
CA VAL A 512 0.79 -14.13 -5.74
C VAL A 512 2.17 -13.60 -5.37
N TRP A 513 3.06 -13.50 -6.35
CA TRP A 513 4.42 -13.01 -6.12
C TRP A 513 4.35 -11.57 -5.58
N THR A 514 4.85 -11.39 -4.36
CA THR A 514 5.25 -10.09 -3.82
C THR A 514 6.70 -10.24 -3.34
N PRO A 515 7.60 -9.31 -3.70
CA PRO A 515 9.01 -9.43 -3.38
C PRO A 515 9.34 -9.30 -1.88
N ASP A 516 8.36 -9.03 -1.02
CA ASP A 516 8.52 -8.97 0.45
C ASP A 516 8.17 -10.28 1.18
N ALA A 517 7.81 -11.35 0.45
CA ALA A 517 7.56 -12.65 1.07
C ALA A 517 8.88 -13.27 1.53
N ALA A 518 9.19 -13.11 2.82
CA ALA A 518 10.32 -13.77 3.47
C ALA A 518 10.21 -15.29 3.27
N ALA A 519 11.15 -15.87 2.53
CA ALA A 519 11.26 -17.32 2.41
C ALA A 519 11.86 -17.89 3.71
N ASP A 520 11.14 -18.79 4.39
CA ASP A 520 11.68 -19.59 5.48
C ASP A 520 12.83 -20.48 4.97
N LYS A 521 13.97 -20.43 5.66
CA LYS A 521 15.21 -21.12 5.27
C LYS A 521 15.23 -22.58 5.75
N PRO A 522 15.52 -23.57 4.91
CA PRO A 522 16.20 -24.79 5.33
C PRO A 522 17.72 -24.54 5.42
N ALA A 523 18.37 -25.19 6.37
CA ALA A 523 19.79 -25.04 6.66
C ALA A 523 20.65 -25.95 5.78
N GLY A 524 21.69 -25.35 5.17
CA GLY A 524 22.92 -26.05 4.76
C GLY A 524 23.00 -26.51 3.31
N GLU A 525 23.44 -25.62 2.42
CA GLU A 525 24.38 -25.87 1.31
C GLU A 525 24.66 -24.55 0.56
N SER A 526 25.79 -24.46 -0.15
CA SER A 526 26.41 -23.23 -0.66
C SER A 526 25.45 -22.32 -1.45
N LYS A 527 25.19 -21.13 -0.91
CA LYS A 527 24.26 -20.12 -1.42
C LYS A 527 24.65 -19.64 -2.83
N LEU A 528 23.90 -20.08 -3.83
CA LEU A 528 23.79 -19.40 -5.11
C LEU A 528 22.89 -18.17 -4.90
N TRP A 529 23.43 -16.98 -5.13
CA TRP A 529 22.70 -15.72 -4.94
C TRP A 529 21.70 -15.51 -6.09
N LEU A 530 20.45 -15.19 -5.73
CA LEU A 530 19.46 -14.64 -6.65
C LEU A 530 19.19 -13.18 -6.26
N PRO A 531 19.07 -12.24 -7.22
CA PRO A 531 18.75 -10.84 -6.94
C PRO A 531 17.44 -10.71 -6.15
N GLY A 532 17.47 -9.99 -5.02
CA GLY A 532 16.33 -9.81 -4.10
C GLY A 532 16.48 -10.47 -2.73
N GLN A 533 17.56 -11.22 -2.49
CA GLN A 533 17.95 -11.67 -1.16
C GLN A 533 18.84 -10.62 -0.46
N SER A 534 18.26 -9.51 0.01
CA SER A 534 18.90 -8.61 0.98
C SER A 534 17.88 -7.78 1.75
#